data_AF-M5S4A0-F1
#
_entry.id   AF-M5S4A0-F1
#
_cell.length_a   1.000
_cell.length_b   1.000
_cell.length_c   1.000
_cell.angle_alpha   90.00
_cell.angle_beta   90.00
_cell.angle_gamma   90.00
#
_symmetry.space_group_name_H-M   'P 1'
#
loop_
_entity.id
_entity.type
_entity.pdbx_description
1 polymer ?
#
loop_
_entity_poly.entity_id
_entity_poly.type
_entity_poly.pdbx_seq_one_letter_code
_entity_poly.pdbx_strand_id
1 'polypeptide(L)'
;MFKNIPKLDVDMLLPGTQVRISKVDRVKIIVPSLGGLLMSLRKLAHFIFLFAAITLYSSMMLAGLIFASVGYIVRSVVSYFQTKNRYLLNLAKNLYYQKLDTNAGVGYRLIQQARQQSEAEVTLALYGILSSDTPLSSRKLRRHCERMIREAVNVEVDFQVERSLNILSQAGLVEQVDGENWRMKRRDA
;
A
#
# COMPACT_ATOMS: atom_id res chain seq x y z
N MET A 1 -13.96 34.86 -50.56
CA MET A 1 -13.92 34.79 -52.04
C MET A 1 -12.58 34.22 -52.46
N PHE A 2 -12.54 33.03 -53.04
CA PHE A 2 -11.34 32.55 -53.73
C PHE A 2 -11.67 32.34 -55.19
N LYS A 3 -11.09 33.17 -56.05
CA LYS A 3 -10.78 32.76 -57.42
C LYS A 3 -9.67 33.66 -57.95
N ASN A 4 -8.54 33.04 -58.31
CA ASN A 4 -7.89 33.21 -59.62
C ASN A 4 -6.57 32.42 -59.66
N ILE A 5 -6.32 31.73 -60.78
CA ILE A 5 -4.99 31.24 -61.20
C ILE A 5 -4.84 31.53 -62.72
N PRO A 6 -3.68 31.98 -63.24
CA PRO A 6 -3.51 32.44 -64.64
C PRO A 6 -3.07 31.34 -65.62
N LYS A 7 -3.45 31.53 -66.90
CA LYS A 7 -3.08 30.70 -68.06
C LYS A 7 -1.77 31.17 -68.69
N LEU A 8 -0.78 30.29 -68.79
CA LEU A 8 0.40 30.44 -69.65
C LEU A 8 0.62 29.09 -70.36
N ASP A 9 1.01 29.14 -71.64
CA ASP A 9 1.47 28.03 -72.51
C ASP A 9 0.46 27.38 -73.47
N VAL A 10 0.08 28.12 -74.51
CA VAL A 10 -0.64 27.62 -75.71
C VAL A 10 0.29 27.37 -76.92
N ASP A 11 1.47 28.01 -76.96
CA ASP A 11 2.33 28.01 -78.16
C ASP A 11 3.22 26.77 -78.34
N MET A 12 3.12 25.76 -77.48
CA MET A 12 3.92 24.52 -77.58
C MET A 12 3.25 23.40 -78.39
N LEU A 13 2.08 23.66 -79.00
CA LEU A 13 1.17 22.61 -79.50
C LEU A 13 1.21 22.33 -81.02
N LEU A 14 2.07 22.99 -81.80
CA LEU A 14 2.11 22.75 -83.25
C LEU A 14 3.17 21.69 -83.63
N PRO A 15 2.79 20.54 -84.21
CA PRO A 15 3.71 19.48 -84.61
C PRO A 15 4.40 19.83 -85.95
N GLY A 16 5.74 19.93 -85.97
CA GLY A 16 6.48 20.03 -87.24
C GLY A 16 7.94 20.51 -87.17
N THR A 17 8.39 21.10 -86.08
CA THR A 17 9.71 21.73 -86.03
C THR A 17 10.80 20.74 -85.59
N GLN A 18 11.69 20.35 -86.52
CA GLN A 18 12.87 19.52 -86.21
C GLN A 18 14.06 20.40 -85.80
N VAL A 19 14.65 20.11 -84.63
CA VAL A 19 15.68 20.94 -83.98
C VAL A 19 17.09 20.54 -84.46
N ARG A 20 17.80 21.43 -85.18
CA ARG A 20 19.25 21.28 -85.50
C ARG A 20 20.09 21.97 -84.42
N ILE A 21 20.91 21.20 -83.69
CA ILE A 21 21.75 21.71 -82.60
C ILE A 21 23.10 22.22 -83.16
N SER A 22 23.48 23.45 -82.80
CA SER A 22 24.74 24.10 -83.20
C SER A 22 25.96 23.52 -82.46
N LYS A 23 27.18 23.64 -83.02
CA LYS A 23 28.42 23.15 -82.40
C LYS A 23 28.68 23.79 -81.03
N VAL A 24 28.28 25.05 -80.84
CA VAL A 24 28.40 25.76 -79.55
C VAL A 24 27.42 25.19 -78.51
N ASP A 25 26.20 24.85 -78.95
CA ASP A 25 25.20 24.23 -78.08
C ASP A 25 25.65 22.82 -77.66
N ARG A 26 26.34 22.09 -78.55
CA ARG A 26 26.95 20.80 -78.21
C ARG A 26 27.99 20.93 -77.09
N VAL A 27 28.83 21.97 -77.10
CA VAL A 27 29.80 22.21 -76.03
C VAL A 27 29.10 22.61 -74.72
N LYS A 28 28.08 23.47 -74.79
CA LYS A 28 27.24 23.82 -73.62
C LYS A 28 26.54 22.62 -72.99
N ILE A 29 26.30 21.54 -73.74
CA ILE A 29 25.72 20.31 -73.21
C ILE A 29 26.82 19.39 -72.63
N ILE A 30 27.96 19.27 -73.32
CA ILE A 30 29.02 18.34 -72.94
C ILE A 30 29.76 18.81 -71.66
N VAL A 31 30.05 20.11 -71.53
CA VAL A 31 30.83 20.64 -70.40
C VAL A 31 30.12 20.42 -69.06
N PRO A 32 28.82 20.75 -68.88
CA PRO A 32 28.09 20.44 -67.67
C PRO A 32 27.91 18.94 -67.45
N SER A 33 27.81 18.14 -68.52
CA SER A 33 27.65 16.69 -68.42
C SER A 33 28.91 16.03 -67.85
N LEU A 34 30.10 16.39 -68.35
CA LEU A 34 31.36 15.90 -67.78
C LEU A 34 31.59 16.44 -66.37
N GLY A 35 31.28 17.72 -66.12
CA GLY A 35 31.39 18.31 -64.79
C GLY A 35 30.48 17.61 -63.77
N GLY A 36 29.26 17.28 -64.17
CA GLY A 36 28.30 16.50 -63.38
C GLY A 36 28.80 15.09 -63.11
N LEU A 37 29.40 14.43 -64.09
CA LEU A 37 29.96 13.08 -63.96
C LEU A 37 31.16 13.05 -63.00
N LEU A 38 32.04 14.05 -63.07
CA LEU A 38 33.16 14.19 -62.15
C LEU A 38 32.70 14.49 -60.72
N MET A 39 31.69 15.36 -60.56
CA MET A 39 31.09 15.62 -59.25
C MET A 39 30.36 14.39 -58.68
N SER A 40 29.68 13.59 -59.52
CA SER A 40 29.02 12.36 -59.06
C SER A 40 30.03 11.31 -58.63
N LEU A 41 31.15 11.17 -59.34
CA LEU A 41 32.24 10.25 -58.95
C LEU A 41 32.85 10.67 -57.61
N ARG A 42 33.13 11.97 -57.43
CA ARG A 42 33.65 12.49 -56.16
C ARG A 42 32.66 12.30 -55.01
N LYS A 43 31.37 12.54 -55.24
CA LYS A 43 30.32 12.29 -54.23
C LYS A 43 30.22 10.81 -53.89
N LEU A 44 30.31 9.91 -54.87
CA LEU A 44 30.26 8.47 -54.64
C LEU A 44 31.46 7.98 -53.84
N ALA A 45 32.67 8.44 -54.14
CA ALA A 45 33.86 8.14 -53.36
C ALA A 45 33.73 8.62 -51.90
N HIS A 46 33.20 9.83 -51.70
CA HIS A 46 32.94 10.37 -50.37
C HIS A 46 31.85 9.60 -49.62
N PHE A 47 30.82 9.14 -50.33
CA PHE A 47 29.74 8.32 -49.78
C PHE A 47 30.24 6.94 -49.36
N ILE A 48 31.09 6.29 -50.15
CA ILE A 48 31.71 5.00 -49.82
C ILE A 48 32.63 5.15 -48.59
N PHE A 49 33.42 6.22 -48.53
CA PHE A 49 34.28 6.51 -47.38
C PHE A 49 33.48 6.76 -46.10
N LEU A 50 32.41 7.56 -46.17
CA LEU A 50 31.51 7.79 -45.04
C LEU A 50 30.75 6.51 -44.67
N PHE A 51 30.29 5.72 -45.64
CA PHE A 51 29.58 4.47 -45.41
C PHE A 51 30.50 3.43 -44.72
N ALA A 52 31.77 3.35 -45.13
CA ALA A 52 32.78 2.51 -44.49
C ALA A 52 33.14 2.98 -43.06
N ALA A 53 33.17 4.30 -42.82
CA ALA A 53 33.35 4.85 -41.47
C ALA A 53 32.11 4.58 -40.58
N ILE A 54 30.91 4.67 -41.13
CA ILE A 54 29.65 4.41 -40.42
C ILE A 54 29.49 2.92 -40.08
N THR A 55 29.82 1.99 -40.98
CA THR A 55 29.66 0.54 -40.74
C THR A 55 30.57 0.00 -39.63
N LEU A 56 31.77 0.56 -39.48
CA LEU A 56 32.70 0.19 -38.39
C LEU A 56 32.24 0.71 -37.02
N TYR A 57 31.62 1.90 -36.96
CA TYR A 57 30.97 2.41 -35.74
C TYR A 57 29.59 1.77 -35.47
N SER A 58 28.89 1.33 -36.52
CA SER A 58 27.52 0.81 -36.46
C SER A 58 27.41 -0.54 -35.77
N SER A 59 28.42 -1.42 -35.85
CA SER A 59 28.36 -2.74 -35.19
C SER A 59 28.42 -2.64 -33.67
N MET A 60 29.29 -1.78 -33.15
CA MET A 60 29.44 -1.52 -31.71
C MET A 60 28.26 -0.71 -31.16
N MET A 61 27.74 0.23 -31.94
CA MET A 61 26.54 1.00 -31.56
C MET A 61 25.27 0.13 -31.57
N LEU A 62 25.12 -0.78 -32.54
CA LEU A 62 23.98 -1.73 -32.60
C LEU A 62 24.03 -2.72 -31.43
N ALA A 63 25.22 -3.26 -31.11
CA ALA A 63 25.40 -4.12 -29.95
C ALA A 63 25.07 -3.38 -28.64
N GLY A 64 25.55 -2.14 -28.48
CA GLY A 64 25.22 -1.29 -27.33
C GLY A 64 23.72 -1.02 -27.20
N LEU A 65 23.01 -0.79 -28.30
CA LEU A 65 21.56 -0.60 -28.31
C LEU A 65 20.82 -1.87 -27.87
N ILE A 66 21.24 -3.04 -28.34
CA ILE A 66 20.66 -4.33 -27.94
C ILE A 66 20.92 -4.59 -26.46
N PHE A 67 22.15 -4.41 -25.98
CA PHE A 67 22.50 -4.58 -24.56
C PHE A 67 21.76 -3.59 -23.66
N ALA A 68 21.61 -2.33 -24.07
CA ALA A 68 20.84 -1.34 -23.34
C ALA A 68 19.35 -1.72 -23.28
N SER A 69 18.79 -2.22 -24.38
CA SER A 69 17.39 -2.66 -24.44
C SER A 69 17.14 -3.88 -23.56
N VAL A 70 18.00 -4.91 -23.64
CA VAL A 70 17.92 -6.10 -22.78
C VAL A 70 18.12 -5.72 -21.33
N GLY A 71 19.10 -4.88 -21.02
CA GLY A 71 19.35 -4.37 -19.67
C GLY A 71 18.16 -3.59 -19.12
N TYR A 72 17.49 -2.78 -19.95
CA TYR A 72 16.28 -2.06 -19.57
C TYR A 72 15.11 -3.01 -19.28
N ILE A 73 14.90 -4.04 -20.12
CA ILE A 73 13.86 -5.06 -19.89
C ILE A 73 14.11 -5.79 -18.58
N VAL A 74 15.34 -6.26 -18.33
CA VAL A 74 15.72 -6.93 -17.08
C VAL A 74 15.49 -6.00 -15.88
N ARG A 75 15.97 -4.75 -15.97
CA ARG A 75 15.77 -3.75 -14.91
C ARG A 75 14.28 -3.49 -14.65
N SER A 76 13.46 -3.42 -15.70
CA SER A 76 12.02 -3.22 -15.59
C SER A 76 11.33 -4.38 -14.87
N VAL A 77 11.65 -5.62 -15.26
CA VAL A 77 11.10 -6.83 -14.62
C VAL A 77 11.52 -6.91 -13.16
N VAL A 78 12.80 -6.71 -12.85
CA VAL A 78 13.30 -6.70 -11.47
C VAL A 78 12.63 -5.60 -10.64
N SER A 79 12.51 -4.39 -11.19
CA SER A 79 11.85 -3.26 -10.52
C SER A 79 10.38 -3.55 -10.23
N TYR A 80 9.68 -4.22 -11.15
CA TYR A 80 8.31 -4.67 -10.95
C TYR A 80 8.20 -5.65 -9.78
N PHE A 81 9.03 -6.70 -9.74
CA PHE A 81 9.01 -7.68 -8.65
C PHE A 81 9.36 -7.06 -7.30
N GLN A 82 10.36 -6.18 -7.24
CA GLN A 82 10.70 -5.44 -6.02
C GLN A 82 9.53 -4.59 -5.54
N THR A 83 8.88 -3.88 -6.45
CA THR A 83 7.74 -3.02 -6.13
C THR A 83 6.56 -3.85 -5.63
N LYS A 84 6.22 -4.94 -6.31
CA LYS A 84 5.19 -5.89 -5.87
C LYS A 84 5.47 -6.44 -4.48
N ASN A 85 6.71 -6.85 -4.21
CA ASN A 85 7.09 -7.36 -2.89
C ASN A 85 6.97 -6.29 -1.80
N ARG A 86 7.35 -5.04 -2.07
CA ARG A 86 7.13 -3.93 -1.13
C ARG A 86 5.65 -3.70 -0.85
N TYR A 87 4.80 -3.71 -1.89
CA TYR A 87 3.35 -3.57 -1.71
C TYR A 87 2.75 -4.71 -0.89
N LEU A 88 3.12 -5.96 -1.18
CA LEU A 88 2.66 -7.12 -0.42
C LEU A 88 3.15 -7.06 1.04
N LEU A 89 4.40 -6.65 1.27
CA LEU A 89 4.93 -6.48 2.62
C LEU A 89 4.17 -5.39 3.38
N ASN A 90 3.92 -4.24 2.75
CA ASN A 90 3.19 -3.15 3.37
C ASN A 90 1.73 -3.52 3.66
N LEU A 91 1.07 -4.23 2.74
CA LEU A 91 -0.27 -4.76 2.95
C LEU A 91 -0.30 -5.76 4.11
N ALA A 92 0.65 -6.70 4.15
CA ALA A 92 0.75 -7.68 5.23
C ALA A 92 1.00 -6.99 6.58
N LYS A 93 1.89 -5.99 6.62
CA LYS A 93 2.13 -5.16 7.81
C LYS A 93 0.86 -4.42 8.24
N ASN A 94 0.16 -3.76 7.32
CA ASN A 94 -1.07 -3.04 7.62
C ASN A 94 -2.16 -3.97 8.16
N LEU A 95 -2.36 -5.14 7.53
CA LEU A 95 -3.30 -6.15 8.01
C LEU A 95 -2.89 -6.72 9.38
N TYR A 96 -1.59 -6.91 9.60
CA TYR A 96 -1.08 -7.34 10.90
C TYR A 96 -1.38 -6.32 11.99
N TYR A 97 -1.08 -5.03 11.75
CA TYR A 97 -1.38 -3.96 12.71
C TYR A 97 -2.89 -3.80 12.92
N GLN A 98 -3.70 -3.85 11.86
CA GLN A 98 -5.15 -3.80 12.00
C GLN A 98 -5.70 -4.97 12.83
N LYS A 99 -5.17 -6.19 12.63
CA LYS A 99 -5.52 -7.34 13.47
C LYS A 99 -5.04 -7.18 14.91
N LEU A 100 -3.84 -6.65 15.11
CA LEU A 100 -3.28 -6.39 16.43
C LEU A 100 -4.11 -5.35 17.20
N ASP A 101 -4.48 -4.25 16.54
CA ASP A 101 -5.33 -3.19 17.10
C ASP A 101 -6.74 -3.73 17.42
N THR A 102 -7.29 -4.55 16.53
CA THR A 102 -8.60 -5.19 16.76
C THR A 102 -8.54 -6.18 17.93
N ASN A 103 -7.49 -7.00 18.02
CA ASN A 103 -7.30 -7.95 19.09
C ASN A 103 -7.00 -7.27 20.44
N ALA A 104 -6.27 -6.14 20.43
CA ALA A 104 -6.09 -5.31 21.60
C ALA A 104 -7.44 -4.77 22.10
N GLY A 105 -8.35 -4.40 21.20
CA GLY A 105 -9.73 -4.03 21.53
C GLY A 105 -10.51 -5.16 22.22
N VAL A 106 -10.38 -6.40 21.76
CA VAL A 106 -10.99 -7.58 22.42
C VAL A 106 -10.38 -7.81 23.80
N GLY A 107 -9.06 -7.73 23.94
CA GLY A 107 -8.37 -7.85 25.22
C GLY A 107 -8.81 -6.78 26.21
N TYR A 108 -8.88 -5.52 25.77
CA TYR A 108 -9.37 -4.41 26.59
C TYR A 108 -10.81 -4.65 27.04
N ARG A 109 -11.69 -5.12 26.14
CA ARG A 109 -13.08 -5.45 26.49
C ARG A 109 -13.16 -6.55 27.55
N LEU A 110 -12.38 -7.62 27.44
CA LEU A 110 -12.35 -8.70 28.43
C LEU A 110 -11.86 -8.20 29.79
N ILE A 111 -10.82 -7.36 29.82
CA ILE A 111 -10.30 -6.75 31.05
C ILE A 111 -11.37 -5.85 31.68
N GLN A 112 -12.04 -5.02 30.88
CA GLN A 112 -13.11 -4.15 31.38
C GLN A 112 -14.30 -4.95 31.91
N GLN A 113 -14.72 -6.02 31.21
CA GLN A 113 -15.78 -6.92 31.67
C GLN A 113 -15.39 -7.62 32.98
N ALA A 114 -14.16 -8.12 33.09
CA ALA A 114 -13.67 -8.75 34.32
C ALA A 114 -13.61 -7.75 35.49
N ARG A 115 -13.21 -6.50 35.24
CA ARG A 115 -13.22 -5.44 36.24
C ARG A 115 -14.65 -5.11 36.68
N GLN A 116 -15.57 -4.90 35.74
CA GLN A 116 -16.96 -4.59 36.04
C GLN A 116 -17.64 -5.73 36.81
N GLN A 117 -17.34 -6.98 36.46
CA GLN A 117 -17.77 -8.14 37.24
C GLN A 117 -17.23 -8.08 38.67
N SER A 118 -15.93 -7.83 38.84
CA SER A 118 -15.32 -7.73 40.17
C SER A 118 -15.92 -6.59 41.02
N GLU A 119 -16.23 -5.44 40.42
CA GLU A 119 -16.85 -4.30 41.11
C GLU A 119 -18.29 -4.60 41.54
N ALA A 120 -19.06 -5.28 40.68
CA ALA A 120 -20.41 -5.75 41.00
C ALA A 120 -20.38 -6.79 42.13
N GLU A 121 -19.45 -7.75 42.09
CA GLU A 121 -19.29 -8.78 43.12
C GLU A 121 -18.91 -8.16 44.48
N VAL A 122 -17.96 -7.21 44.49
CA VAL A 122 -17.56 -6.49 45.72
C VAL A 122 -18.73 -5.73 46.32
N THR A 123 -19.51 -5.05 45.48
CA THR A 123 -20.69 -4.29 45.92
C THR A 123 -21.76 -5.22 46.48
N LEU A 124 -22.00 -6.37 45.84
CA LEU A 124 -22.96 -7.36 46.30
C LEU A 124 -22.52 -8.01 47.61
N ALA A 125 -21.22 -8.35 47.75
CA ALA A 125 -20.67 -8.87 49.00
C ALA A 125 -20.84 -7.87 50.14
N LEU A 126 -20.57 -6.58 49.89
CA LEU A 126 -20.76 -5.52 50.85
C LEU A 126 -22.22 -5.40 51.29
N TYR A 127 -23.14 -5.40 50.32
CA TYR A 127 -24.57 -5.38 50.60
C TYR A 127 -25.02 -6.62 51.39
N GLY A 128 -24.54 -7.81 51.03
CA GLY A 128 -24.85 -9.05 51.73
C GLY A 128 -24.44 -9.01 53.21
N ILE A 129 -23.25 -8.48 53.50
CA ILE A 129 -22.78 -8.27 54.88
C ILE A 129 -23.63 -7.21 55.59
N LEU A 130 -23.98 -6.09 54.92
CA LEU A 130 -24.83 -5.04 55.50
C LEU A 130 -26.24 -5.51 55.83
N SER A 131 -26.80 -6.38 55.01
CA SER A 131 -28.13 -6.96 55.22
C SER A 131 -28.17 -8.05 56.30
N SER A 132 -27.01 -8.46 56.83
CA SER A 132 -26.90 -9.49 57.85
C SER A 132 -26.57 -8.90 59.21
N ASP A 133 -27.41 -9.18 60.21
CA ASP A 133 -27.20 -8.72 61.60
C ASP A 133 -26.11 -9.50 62.35
N THR A 134 -25.63 -10.60 61.79
CA THR A 134 -24.63 -11.49 62.40
C THR A 134 -23.40 -11.65 61.50
N PRO A 135 -22.19 -11.81 62.07
CA PRO A 135 -20.99 -12.13 61.29
C PRO A 135 -21.20 -13.36 60.40
N LEU A 136 -20.84 -13.25 59.12
CA LEU A 136 -21.03 -14.31 58.13
C LEU A 136 -19.70 -14.95 57.76
N SER A 137 -19.65 -16.29 57.74
CA SER A 137 -18.54 -16.99 57.12
C SER A 137 -18.57 -16.83 55.60
N SER A 138 -17.40 -16.93 54.96
CA SER A 138 -17.27 -16.80 53.49
C SER A 138 -18.26 -17.71 52.75
N ARG A 139 -18.47 -18.95 53.23
CA ARG A 139 -19.40 -19.90 52.63
C ARG A 139 -20.86 -19.47 52.76
N LYS A 140 -21.26 -18.90 53.90
CA LYS A 140 -22.62 -18.39 54.11
C LYS A 140 -22.86 -17.15 53.25
N LEU A 141 -21.89 -16.25 53.19
CA LEU A 141 -21.96 -15.04 52.37
C LEU A 141 -22.06 -15.36 50.88
N ARG A 142 -21.26 -16.32 50.38
CA ARG A 142 -21.37 -16.80 48.98
C ARG A 142 -22.79 -17.24 48.66
N ARG A 143 -23.33 -18.18 49.44
CA ARG A 143 -24.70 -18.71 49.23
C ARG A 143 -25.77 -17.63 49.31
N HIS A 144 -25.58 -16.66 50.20
CA HIS A 144 -26.50 -15.53 50.33
C HIS A 144 -26.50 -14.68 49.05
N CYS A 145 -25.32 -14.31 48.55
CA CYS A 145 -25.17 -13.53 47.32
C CYS A 145 -25.67 -14.29 46.08
N GLU A 146 -25.33 -15.58 45.95
CA GLU A 146 -25.81 -16.43 44.84
C GLU A 146 -27.33 -16.53 44.79
N ARG A 147 -27.96 -16.66 45.97
CA ARG A 147 -29.42 -16.68 46.08
C ARG A 147 -30.02 -15.33 45.67
N MET A 148 -29.44 -14.21 46.12
CA MET A 148 -29.91 -12.89 45.71
C MET A 148 -29.85 -12.68 44.20
N ILE A 149 -28.74 -13.08 43.55
CA ILE A 149 -28.60 -12.97 42.09
C ILE A 149 -29.64 -13.84 41.39
N ARG A 150 -29.81 -15.07 41.86
CA ARG A 150 -30.79 -16.02 41.31
C ARG A 150 -32.21 -15.50 41.44
N GLU A 151 -32.59 -14.91 42.56
CA GLU A 151 -33.91 -14.34 42.77
C GLU A 151 -34.14 -13.08 41.91
N ALA A 152 -33.10 -12.25 41.72
CA ALA A 152 -33.21 -11.01 40.96
C ALA A 152 -33.20 -11.22 39.43
N VAL A 153 -32.40 -12.16 38.93
CA VAL A 153 -32.11 -12.30 37.48
C VAL A 153 -32.38 -13.71 36.95
N ASN A 154 -32.74 -14.67 37.80
CA ASN A 154 -32.97 -16.08 37.44
C ASN A 154 -31.79 -16.76 36.73
N VAL A 155 -30.56 -16.40 37.13
CA VAL A 155 -29.31 -16.99 36.62
C VAL A 155 -28.54 -17.61 37.76
N GLU A 156 -28.02 -18.82 37.56
CA GLU A 156 -27.06 -19.43 38.49
C GLU A 156 -25.65 -18.90 38.19
N VAL A 157 -25.00 -18.32 39.21
CA VAL A 157 -23.66 -17.75 39.11
C VAL A 157 -22.81 -18.35 40.23
N ASP A 158 -21.55 -18.70 39.93
CA ASP A 158 -20.55 -19.06 40.94
C ASP A 158 -19.89 -17.79 41.48
N PHE A 159 -20.24 -17.41 42.71
CA PHE A 159 -19.84 -16.12 43.27
C PHE A 159 -18.46 -16.18 43.94
N GLN A 160 -17.52 -15.35 43.45
CA GLN A 160 -16.14 -15.27 43.94
C GLN A 160 -16.02 -14.43 45.23
N VAL A 161 -16.51 -15.00 46.34
CA VAL A 161 -16.57 -14.34 47.65
C VAL A 161 -15.19 -14.01 48.22
N GLU A 162 -14.19 -14.87 48.02
CA GLU A 162 -12.84 -14.69 48.59
C GLU A 162 -12.16 -13.44 48.01
N ARG A 163 -12.28 -13.24 46.70
CA ARG A 163 -11.77 -12.04 46.03
C ARG A 163 -12.45 -10.79 46.57
N SER A 164 -13.77 -10.82 46.68
CA SER A 164 -14.56 -9.68 47.16
C SER A 164 -14.21 -9.31 48.60
N LEU A 165 -14.09 -10.29 49.49
CA LEU A 165 -13.68 -10.10 50.89
C LEU A 165 -12.26 -9.54 51.00
N ASN A 166 -11.32 -10.04 50.18
CA ASN A 166 -9.95 -9.51 50.15
C ASN A 166 -9.92 -8.03 49.74
N ILE A 167 -10.66 -7.64 48.70
CA ILE A 167 -10.75 -6.24 48.24
C ILE A 167 -11.38 -5.36 49.34
N LEU A 168 -12.49 -5.81 49.95
CA LEU A 168 -13.16 -5.08 51.02
C LEU A 168 -12.31 -4.93 52.28
N SER A 169 -11.53 -5.96 52.62
CA SER A 169 -10.59 -5.96 53.75
C SER A 169 -9.44 -4.98 53.51
N GLN A 170 -8.84 -5.00 52.31
CA GLN A 170 -7.81 -4.04 51.90
C GLN A 170 -8.33 -2.60 51.88
N ALA A 171 -9.60 -2.40 51.52
CA ALA A 171 -10.27 -1.11 51.59
C ALA A 171 -10.63 -0.69 53.04
N GLY A 172 -10.43 -1.56 54.04
CA GLY A 172 -10.73 -1.30 55.44
C GLY A 172 -12.23 -1.26 55.79
N LEU A 173 -13.08 -1.81 54.92
CA LEU A 173 -14.54 -1.81 55.10
C LEU A 173 -15.04 -2.98 55.94
N VAL A 174 -14.36 -4.13 55.85
CA VAL A 174 -14.72 -5.35 56.58
C VAL A 174 -13.53 -5.85 57.39
N GLU A 175 -13.82 -6.57 58.47
CA GLU A 175 -12.83 -7.23 59.30
C GLU A 175 -13.22 -8.67 59.59
N GLN A 176 -12.21 -9.51 59.83
CA GLN A 176 -12.40 -10.91 60.16
C GLN A 176 -12.53 -11.07 61.68
N VAL A 177 -13.55 -11.79 62.11
CA VAL A 177 -13.88 -12.11 63.50
C VAL A 177 -13.69 -13.62 63.68
N ASP A 178 -12.98 -14.00 64.73
CA ASP A 178 -12.72 -15.41 65.10
C ASP A 178 -12.01 -16.23 64.01
N GLY A 179 -11.32 -15.57 63.06
CA GLY A 179 -10.57 -16.24 61.98
C GLY A 179 -11.42 -16.87 60.87
N GLU A 180 -12.75 -16.87 60.97
CA GLU A 180 -13.65 -17.48 59.97
C GLU A 180 -14.79 -16.57 59.50
N ASN A 181 -15.30 -15.69 60.37
CA ASN A 181 -16.47 -14.87 60.08
C ASN A 181 -16.06 -13.46 59.68
N TRP A 182 -16.87 -12.79 58.87
CA TRP A 182 -16.64 -11.43 58.40
C TRP A 182 -17.75 -10.51 58.88
N ARG A 183 -17.37 -9.31 59.33
CA ARG A 183 -18.30 -8.24 59.69
C ARG A 183 -17.82 -6.90 59.15
N MET A 184 -18.72 -5.91 59.09
CA MET A 184 -18.33 -4.53 58.81
C MET A 184 -17.41 -4.00 59.91
N LYS A 185 -16.30 -3.38 59.50
CA LYS A 185 -15.40 -2.70 60.43
C LYS A 185 -16.11 -1.45 60.92
N ARG A 186 -16.40 -1.38 62.23
CA ARG A 186 -16.93 -0.14 62.81
C ARG A 186 -15.86 0.93 62.68
N ARG A 187 -16.22 2.07 62.09
CA ARG A 187 -15.39 3.26 62.12
C ARG A 187 -15.46 3.78 63.56
N ASP A 188 -14.44 3.50 64.34
CA ASP A 188 -14.23 4.20 65.60
C ASP A 188 -14.07 5.68 65.25
N ALA A 189 -15.01 6.49 65.72
CA ALA A 189 -15.01 7.94 65.59
C ALA A 189 -13.96 8.58 66.50
#